data_AF-A0A835P7D4-F1
#
_entry.id   AF-A0A835P7D4-F1
#
_cell.length_a   1.000
_cell.length_b   1.000
_cell.length_c   1.000
_cell.angle_alpha   90.00
_cell.angle_beta   90.00
_cell.angle_gamma   90.00
#
_symmetry.space_group_name_H-M   'P 1'
#
loop_
_entity.id
_entity.type
_entity.pdbx_description
1 polymer ?
#
loop_
_entity_poly.entity_id
_entity_poly.type
_entity_poly.pdbx_seq_one_letter_code
_entity_poly.pdbx_strand_id
1 'polypeptide(L)'
;MKYVLVTGGVVSGLGKGLTASSIGFVLKSCGLRVTSIKIDPYLNTDAGTMSPFEHGEVFVLDDGGEFVIDKERRGDYLGRTVQVVPHITDAIQEWIERVAMVPVDGMEGPADVCVIELGGTIGDIESMPFIEALVQFSCRVGPGNFCIVHVSLVPVLNVVGEQKTKPTQHSVRELRGLGLTPDVLVCRSTSPLGENVKQKLS
;
A
#
# COMPACT_ATOMS: atom_id res chain seq x y z
N MET A 1 -8.41 -8.01 -13.46
CA MET A 1 -7.92 -7.00 -12.52
C MET A 1 -6.42 -7.11 -12.38
N LYS A 2 -5.69 -5.99 -12.51
CA LYS A 2 -4.28 -5.85 -12.14
C LYS A 2 -4.19 -5.00 -10.87
N TYR A 3 -3.13 -5.18 -10.09
CA TYR A 3 -2.94 -4.46 -8.83
C TYR A 3 -1.63 -3.67 -8.86
N VAL A 4 -1.68 -2.42 -8.42
CA VAL A 4 -0.51 -1.57 -8.21
C VAL A 4 -0.45 -1.19 -6.74
N LEU A 5 0.49 -1.75 -6.00
CA LEU A 5 0.72 -1.44 -4.59
C LEU A 5 1.70 -0.27 -4.47
N VAL A 6 1.29 0.80 -3.80
CA VAL A 6 2.13 1.96 -3.46
C VAL A 6 2.46 1.90 -1.96
N THR A 7 3.74 1.73 -1.65
CA THR A 7 4.28 1.71 -0.27
C THR A 7 5.15 2.93 0.00
N GLY A 8 5.34 3.27 1.28
CA GLY A 8 6.19 4.39 1.70
C GLY A 8 7.34 3.93 2.60
N GLY A 9 8.51 4.49 2.37
CA GLY A 9 9.71 4.12 3.07
C GLY A 9 10.01 4.98 4.30
N VAL A 10 10.90 5.95 4.10
CA VAL A 10 11.71 6.56 5.16
C VAL A 10 10.93 7.45 6.13
N VAL A 11 9.86 8.10 5.67
CA VAL A 11 9.10 9.07 6.47
C VAL A 11 7.62 9.02 6.07
N SER A 12 6.72 9.34 7.00
CA SER A 12 5.33 9.66 6.66
C SER A 12 5.26 10.98 5.85
N GLY A 13 4.17 11.20 5.11
CA GLY A 13 3.99 12.43 4.33
C GLY A 13 4.84 12.58 3.05
N LEU A 14 5.54 11.53 2.61
CA LEU A 14 6.35 11.56 1.39
C LEU A 14 5.57 11.72 0.08
N GLY A 15 4.25 11.69 0.09
CA GLY A 15 3.43 11.84 -1.11
C GLY A 15 3.07 10.49 -1.76
N LYS A 16 2.82 9.47 -0.94
CA LYS A 16 2.23 8.20 -1.38
C LYS A 16 0.92 8.43 -2.12
N GLY A 17 -0.05 9.11 -1.49
CA GLY A 17 -1.33 9.47 -2.12
C GLY A 17 -1.16 10.27 -3.43
N LEU A 18 -0.20 11.20 -3.50
CA LEU A 18 0.10 11.91 -4.75
C LEU A 18 0.63 10.97 -5.84
N THR A 19 1.52 10.04 -5.48
CA THR A 19 2.08 9.03 -6.38
C THR A 19 0.98 8.08 -6.87
N ALA A 20 0.18 7.53 -5.96
CA ALA A 20 -0.94 6.64 -6.26
C ALA A 20 -1.97 7.32 -7.18
N SER A 21 -2.36 8.55 -6.87
CA SER A 21 -3.31 9.33 -7.67
C SER A 21 -2.75 9.65 -9.05
N SER A 22 -1.46 9.99 -9.15
CA SER A 22 -0.80 10.27 -10.42
C SER A 22 -0.74 9.02 -11.32
N ILE A 23 -0.42 7.86 -10.74
CA ILE A 23 -0.47 6.58 -11.45
C ILE A 23 -1.88 6.30 -11.95
N GLY A 24 -2.89 6.45 -11.09
CA GLY A 24 -4.29 6.26 -11.47
C GLY A 24 -4.73 7.20 -12.60
N PHE A 25 -4.32 8.47 -12.55
CA PHE A 25 -4.62 9.45 -13.59
C PHE A 25 -3.97 9.09 -14.94
N VAL A 26 -2.70 8.67 -14.93
CA VAL A 26 -2.00 8.24 -16.14
C VAL A 26 -2.68 7.01 -16.74
N LEU A 27 -3.01 6.01 -15.93
CA LEU A 27 -3.70 4.79 -16.38
C LEU A 27 -5.08 5.11 -16.96
N LYS A 28 -5.86 6.00 -16.32
CA LYS A 28 -7.14 6.49 -16.87
C LYS A 28 -6.94 7.21 -18.21
N SER A 29 -5.89 8.01 -18.35
CA SER A 29 -5.56 8.69 -19.60
C SER A 29 -5.16 7.71 -20.72
N CYS A 30 -4.67 6.52 -20.36
CA CYS A 30 -4.44 5.40 -21.28
C CYS A 30 -5.71 4.61 -21.62
N GLY A 31 -6.88 5.03 -21.14
CA GLY A 31 -8.17 4.38 -21.40
C GLY A 31 -8.49 3.19 -20.49
N LEU A 32 -7.73 3.00 -19.41
CA LEU A 32 -8.00 1.94 -18.42
C LEU A 32 -8.99 2.42 -17.36
N ARG A 33 -9.88 1.52 -16.94
CA ARG A 33 -10.73 1.73 -15.77
C ARG A 33 -9.89 1.50 -14.52
N VAL A 34 -9.89 2.47 -13.61
CA VAL A 34 -9.07 2.45 -12.40
C VAL A 34 -9.95 2.63 -11.17
N THR A 35 -9.79 1.73 -10.21
CA THR A 35 -10.28 1.86 -8.83
C THR A 35 -9.10 2.05 -7.88
N SER A 36 -9.36 2.53 -6.67
CA SER A 36 -8.34 2.77 -5.66
C SER A 36 -8.77 2.26 -4.29
N ILE A 37 -7.81 1.70 -3.56
CA ILE A 37 -7.97 1.23 -2.19
C ILE A 37 -6.91 1.92 -1.33
N LYS A 38 -7.32 2.53 -0.22
CA LYS A 38 -6.40 3.06 0.78
C LYS A 38 -6.45 2.16 2.02
N ILE A 39 -5.29 1.67 2.44
CA ILE A 39 -5.12 0.86 3.64
C ILE A 39 -4.39 1.72 4.67
N ASP A 40 -5.06 2.11 5.73
CA ASP A 40 -4.43 2.83 6.84
C ASP A 40 -4.18 1.86 8.00
N PRO A 41 -2.91 1.57 8.36
CA PRO A 41 -2.59 0.58 9.39
C PRO A 41 -2.86 1.07 10.82
N TYR A 42 -3.47 2.24 11.00
CA TYR A 42 -3.68 2.81 12.33
C TYR A 42 -4.76 2.04 13.11
N LEU A 43 -4.51 1.82 14.39
CA LEU A 43 -5.41 1.14 15.32
C LEU A 43 -6.75 1.86 15.53
N ASN A 44 -6.83 3.16 15.21
CA ASN A 44 -8.08 3.90 15.32
C ASN A 44 -9.02 3.44 14.20
N THR A 45 -9.99 2.62 14.60
CA THR A 45 -11.13 2.21 13.78
C THR A 45 -11.91 3.39 13.22
N ASP A 46 -11.81 4.58 13.83
CA ASP A 46 -12.74 5.68 13.60
C ASP A 46 -12.04 6.97 13.13
N ALA A 47 -11.52 6.95 11.91
CA ALA A 47 -11.09 8.16 11.20
C ALA A 47 -12.25 9.11 10.85
N GLY A 48 -13.50 8.76 11.18
CA GLY A 48 -14.66 9.66 11.16
C GLY A 48 -14.54 10.85 12.13
N THR A 49 -13.56 10.84 13.04
CA THR A 49 -13.23 11.98 13.93
C THR A 49 -12.16 12.92 13.37
N MET A 50 -11.49 12.56 12.26
CA MET A 50 -10.53 13.43 11.56
C MET A 50 -11.21 14.09 10.35
N SER A 51 -10.82 15.34 10.04
CA SER A 51 -11.54 16.08 8.99
C SER A 51 -11.34 15.42 7.62
N PRO A 52 -12.37 15.38 6.75
CA PRO A 52 -12.26 14.83 5.40
C PRO A 52 -11.16 15.49 4.53
N PHE A 53 -10.71 16.68 4.91
CA PHE A 53 -9.63 17.40 4.23
C PHE A 53 -8.23 16.87 4.54
N GLU A 54 -8.06 16.08 5.61
CA GLU A 54 -6.74 15.62 6.07
C GLU A 54 -6.40 14.19 5.63
N HIS A 55 -7.39 13.34 5.32
CA HIS A 55 -7.15 11.91 5.14
C HIS A 55 -7.68 11.25 3.84
N GLY A 56 -8.48 11.94 3.01
CA GLY A 56 -9.14 11.30 1.85
C GLY A 56 -10.18 10.27 2.31
N GLU A 57 -10.81 9.51 1.40
CA GLU A 57 -11.67 8.39 1.83
C GLU A 57 -10.86 7.42 2.69
N VAL A 58 -11.14 7.42 3.99
CA VAL A 58 -10.49 6.54 4.97
C VAL A 58 -11.32 5.29 5.11
N PHE A 59 -10.64 4.15 5.01
CA PHE A 59 -11.23 2.90 5.41
C PHE A 59 -11.31 2.86 6.94
N VAL A 60 -12.46 3.31 7.46
CA VAL A 60 -12.99 2.90 8.76
C VAL A 60 -13.59 1.53 8.56
N LEU A 61 -13.10 0.55 9.32
CA LEU A 61 -13.69 -0.77 9.38
C LEU A 61 -15.08 -0.66 10.00
N ASP A 62 -16.13 -0.45 9.21
CA ASP A 62 -17.42 -0.99 9.60
C ASP A 62 -17.41 -2.53 9.52
N ASP A 63 -16.41 -3.15 8.85
CA ASP A 63 -16.44 -4.59 8.55
C ASP A 63 -15.10 -5.36 8.57
N GLY A 64 -13.96 -4.84 9.06
CA GLY A 64 -12.68 -5.59 9.03
C GLY A 64 -12.25 -6.23 10.34
N GLY A 65 -12.39 -5.53 11.47
CA GLY A 65 -12.08 -6.09 12.79
C GLY A 65 -13.23 -6.97 13.30
N GLU A 66 -14.46 -6.52 13.07
CA GLU A 66 -15.66 -7.28 13.41
C GLU A 66 -15.79 -8.54 12.56
N PHE A 67 -15.36 -8.56 11.29
CA PHE A 67 -15.55 -9.73 10.43
C PHE A 67 -14.83 -11.00 10.92
N VAL A 68 -13.61 -10.89 11.42
CA VAL A 68 -12.88 -12.05 11.99
C VAL A 68 -13.45 -12.42 13.36
N ILE A 69 -13.78 -11.42 14.20
CA ILE A 69 -14.40 -11.66 15.51
C ILE A 69 -15.79 -12.28 15.38
N ASP A 70 -16.58 -11.86 14.39
CA ASP A 70 -17.91 -12.38 14.11
C ASP A 70 -17.85 -13.77 13.51
N LYS A 71 -16.92 -14.02 12.59
CA LYS A 71 -16.63 -15.38 12.12
C LYS A 71 -16.27 -16.30 13.29
N GLU A 72 -15.47 -15.83 14.24
CA GLU A 72 -15.14 -16.57 15.46
C GLU A 72 -16.37 -16.84 16.33
N ARG A 73 -17.15 -15.80 16.64
CA ARG A 73 -18.36 -15.92 17.46
C ARG A 73 -19.46 -16.78 16.85
N ARG A 74 -19.56 -16.84 15.52
CA ARG A 74 -20.47 -17.74 14.80
C ARG A 74 -19.97 -19.18 14.74
N GLY A 75 -18.71 -19.43 15.10
CA GLY A 75 -18.10 -20.75 15.05
C GLY A 75 -17.52 -21.13 13.69
N ASP A 76 -17.30 -20.17 12.78
CA ASP A 76 -16.78 -20.41 11.44
C ASP A 76 -15.34 -20.98 11.47
N TYR A 77 -14.59 -20.71 12.56
CA TYR A 77 -13.27 -21.30 12.81
C TYR A 77 -13.31 -22.64 13.57
N LEU A 78 -14.50 -23.22 13.80
CA LEU A 78 -14.70 -24.54 14.41
C LEU A 78 -13.98 -24.71 15.76
N GLY A 79 -13.93 -23.64 16.57
CA GLY A 79 -13.25 -23.64 17.87
C GLY A 79 -11.72 -23.64 17.82
N ARG A 80 -11.12 -23.43 16.64
CA ARG A 80 -9.66 -23.25 16.50
C ARG A 80 -9.25 -21.85 16.93
N THR A 81 -8.04 -21.72 17.46
CA THR A 81 -7.45 -20.43 17.84
C THR A 81 -7.28 -19.53 16.61
N VAL A 82 -7.88 -18.35 16.66
CA VAL A 82 -7.67 -17.28 15.68
C VAL A 82 -6.31 -16.63 15.92
N GLN A 83 -5.59 -16.36 14.82
CA GLN A 83 -4.21 -15.86 14.80
C GLN A 83 -4.08 -14.81 13.69
N VAL A 84 -3.08 -13.93 13.79
CA VAL A 84 -2.80 -12.92 12.75
C VAL A 84 -2.58 -13.58 11.39
N VAL A 85 -1.70 -14.58 11.34
CA VAL A 85 -1.53 -15.44 10.18
C VAL A 85 -2.13 -16.82 10.50
N PRO A 86 -3.01 -17.38 9.66
CA PRO A 86 -3.50 -16.85 8.39
C PRO A 86 -4.78 -15.98 8.52
N HIS A 87 -5.47 -15.99 9.67
CA HIS A 87 -6.86 -15.54 9.72
C HIS A 87 -7.07 -14.04 9.44
N ILE A 88 -6.20 -13.17 9.97
CA ILE A 88 -6.27 -11.73 9.69
C ILE A 88 -5.75 -11.43 8.28
N THR A 89 -4.66 -12.09 7.86
CA THR A 89 -4.09 -11.89 6.52
C THR A 89 -5.03 -12.35 5.42
N ASP A 90 -5.78 -13.43 5.63
CA ASP A 90 -6.82 -13.93 4.72
C ASP A 90 -7.98 -12.96 4.65
N ALA A 91 -8.43 -12.41 5.78
CA ALA A 91 -9.51 -11.42 5.81
C ALA A 91 -9.13 -10.13 5.06
N ILE A 92 -7.91 -9.63 5.23
CA ILE A 92 -7.40 -8.47 4.48
C ILE A 92 -7.40 -8.77 2.97
N GLN A 93 -6.94 -9.96 2.58
CA GLN A 93 -6.90 -10.39 1.19
C GLN A 93 -8.29 -10.55 0.57
N GLU A 94 -9.24 -11.17 1.27
CA GLU A 94 -10.65 -11.29 0.87
C GLU A 94 -11.27 -9.89 0.68
N TRP A 95 -10.96 -8.96 1.57
CA TRP A 95 -11.44 -7.58 1.49
C TRP A 95 -10.90 -6.84 0.27
N ILE A 96 -9.58 -6.91 0.01
CA ILE A 96 -8.95 -6.29 -1.17
C ILE A 96 -9.62 -6.77 -2.46
N GLU A 97 -9.84 -8.09 -2.61
CA GLU A 97 -10.48 -8.64 -3.81
C GLU A 97 -11.91 -8.14 -3.96
N ARG A 98 -12.69 -8.18 -2.89
CA ARG A 98 -14.09 -7.76 -2.93
C ARG A 98 -14.22 -6.29 -3.31
N VAL A 99 -13.46 -5.40 -2.65
CA VAL A 99 -13.52 -3.95 -2.90
C VAL A 99 -12.98 -3.60 -4.29
N ALA A 100 -11.90 -4.25 -4.74
CA ALA A 100 -11.37 -4.01 -6.08
C ALA A 100 -12.39 -4.32 -7.19
N MET A 101 -13.33 -5.24 -6.94
CA MET A 101 -14.37 -5.60 -7.90
C MET A 101 -15.57 -4.63 -7.91
N VAL A 102 -15.69 -3.73 -6.93
CA VAL A 102 -16.78 -2.75 -6.88
C VAL A 102 -16.56 -1.67 -7.96
N PRO A 103 -17.51 -1.46 -8.88
CA PRO A 103 -17.39 -0.41 -9.90
C PRO A 103 -17.54 0.99 -9.27
N VAL A 104 -16.61 1.89 -9.59
CA VAL A 104 -16.58 3.28 -9.07
C VAL A 104 -16.83 4.34 -10.14
N ASP A 105 -17.00 3.91 -11.40
CA ASP A 105 -17.16 4.77 -12.58
C ASP A 105 -18.58 4.72 -13.17
N GLY A 106 -19.52 4.07 -12.49
CA GLY A 106 -20.90 3.91 -12.94
C GLY A 106 -21.08 2.90 -14.08
N MET A 107 -20.02 2.21 -14.50
CA MET A 107 -20.06 1.20 -15.54
C MET A 107 -20.25 -0.20 -14.94
N GLU A 108 -20.92 -1.09 -15.67
CA GLU A 108 -21.03 -2.49 -15.24
C GLU A 108 -19.66 -3.20 -15.29
N GLY A 109 -19.48 -4.14 -14.37
CA GLY A 109 -18.26 -4.94 -14.26
C GLY A 109 -17.10 -4.23 -13.55
N PRO A 110 -16.04 -4.98 -13.21
CA PRO A 110 -14.93 -4.48 -12.42
C PRO A 110 -13.99 -3.58 -13.22
N ALA A 111 -13.16 -2.79 -12.51
CA ALA A 111 -12.09 -2.02 -13.11
C ALA A 111 -10.99 -2.91 -13.74
N ASP A 112 -10.14 -2.32 -14.58
CA ASP A 112 -8.99 -3.02 -15.16
C ASP A 112 -7.84 -3.09 -14.16
N VAL A 113 -7.63 -2.00 -13.42
CA VAL A 113 -6.53 -1.82 -12.45
C VAL A 113 -7.05 -1.30 -11.12
N CYS A 114 -6.57 -1.88 -10.02
CA CYS A 114 -6.76 -1.40 -8.66
C CYS A 114 -5.44 -0.84 -8.12
N VAL A 115 -5.41 0.46 -7.79
CA VAL A 115 -4.28 1.10 -7.13
C VAL A 115 -4.46 1.01 -5.62
N ILE A 116 -3.59 0.29 -4.94
CA ILE A 116 -3.61 0.11 -3.49
C ILE A 116 -2.56 1.03 -2.87
N GLU A 117 -2.96 1.99 -2.04
CA GLU A 117 -2.05 2.77 -1.20
C GLU A 117 -1.95 2.12 0.18
N LEU A 118 -0.76 1.66 0.56
CA LEU A 118 -0.48 1.29 1.94
C LEU A 118 0.00 2.53 2.70
N GLY A 119 -0.81 2.99 3.64
CA GLY A 119 -0.55 4.03 4.62
C GLY A 119 0.63 3.70 5.54
N GLY A 120 1.00 4.65 6.42
CA GLY A 120 2.12 4.47 7.35
C GLY A 120 3.49 4.39 6.67
N THR A 121 4.47 3.85 7.38
CA THR A 121 5.82 3.57 6.88
C THR A 121 6.12 2.07 6.94
N ILE A 122 7.04 1.60 6.10
CA ILE A 122 7.57 0.25 6.20
C ILE A 122 8.43 0.16 7.46
N GLY A 123 8.25 -0.91 8.24
CA GLY A 123 8.98 -1.17 9.48
C GLY A 123 8.18 -0.97 10.77
N ASP A 124 7.02 -0.33 10.67
CA ASP A 124 6.13 -0.13 11.81
C ASP A 124 5.41 -1.42 12.19
N ILE A 125 5.19 -1.64 13.50
CA ILE A 125 4.54 -2.86 14.01
C ILE A 125 3.09 -2.98 13.53
N GLU A 126 2.45 -1.83 13.33
CA GLU A 126 1.07 -1.70 12.86
C GLU A 126 0.90 -2.16 11.41
N SER A 127 1.93 -1.94 10.58
CA SER A 127 1.92 -2.29 9.16
C SER A 127 2.19 -3.78 8.90
N MET A 128 2.74 -4.52 9.88
CA MET A 128 3.18 -5.91 9.68
C MET A 128 2.07 -6.86 9.17
N PRO A 129 0.85 -6.88 9.74
CA PRO A 129 -0.22 -7.76 9.26
C PRO A 129 -0.61 -7.45 7.81
N PHE A 130 -0.64 -6.18 7.43
CA PHE A 130 -1.00 -5.75 6.07
C PHE A 130 0.09 -6.09 5.06
N ILE A 131 1.36 -5.93 5.42
CA ILE A 131 2.48 -6.30 4.56
C ILE A 131 2.47 -7.80 4.32
N GLU A 132 2.33 -8.61 5.36
CA GLU A 132 2.24 -10.08 5.22
C GLU A 132 1.04 -10.49 4.35
N ALA A 133 -0.12 -9.86 4.56
CA ALA A 133 -1.30 -10.09 3.70
C ALA A 133 -1.01 -9.76 2.23
N LEU A 134 -0.32 -8.64 1.95
CA LEU A 134 0.03 -8.21 0.59
C LEU A 134 1.10 -9.11 -0.05
N VAL A 135 2.02 -9.67 0.73
CA VAL A 135 2.99 -10.67 0.27
C VAL A 135 2.26 -11.92 -0.20
N GLN A 136 1.41 -12.49 0.66
CA GLN A 136 0.59 -13.65 0.31
C GLN A 136 -0.32 -13.36 -0.89
N PHE A 137 -0.91 -12.16 -0.92
CA PHE A 137 -1.75 -11.70 -2.02
C PHE A 137 -1.00 -11.64 -3.34
N SER A 138 0.22 -11.10 -3.36
CA SER A 138 1.05 -11.00 -4.56
C SER A 138 1.35 -12.38 -5.17
N CYS A 139 1.57 -13.39 -4.33
CA CYS A 139 1.73 -14.78 -4.73
C CYS A 139 0.42 -15.35 -5.27
N ARG A 140 -0.71 -15.06 -4.61
CA ARG A 140 -2.04 -15.57 -4.96
C ARG A 140 -2.55 -15.05 -6.31
N VAL A 141 -2.38 -13.76 -6.58
CA VAL A 141 -2.81 -13.17 -7.87
C VAL A 141 -1.88 -13.57 -9.03
N GLY A 142 -0.65 -13.98 -8.73
CA GLY A 142 0.31 -14.50 -9.68
C GLY A 142 1.17 -13.43 -10.37
N PRO A 143 2.27 -13.87 -11.00
CA PRO A 143 3.23 -12.98 -11.65
C PRO A 143 2.59 -12.18 -12.79
N GLY A 144 2.94 -10.91 -12.91
CA GLY A 144 2.39 -10.00 -13.93
C GLY A 144 0.99 -9.45 -13.62
N ASN A 145 0.40 -9.81 -12.47
CA ASN A 145 -0.86 -9.22 -11.97
C ASN A 145 -0.67 -8.25 -10.80
N PHE A 146 0.55 -8.18 -10.26
CA PHE A 146 0.90 -7.34 -9.10
C PHE A 146 2.16 -6.52 -9.43
N CYS A 147 2.11 -5.21 -9.19
CA CYS A 147 3.21 -4.28 -9.39
C CYS A 147 3.43 -3.47 -8.11
N ILE A 148 4.68 -3.36 -7.66
CA ILE A 148 5.05 -2.70 -6.42
C ILE A 148 5.81 -1.41 -6.72
N VAL A 149 5.21 -0.30 -6.30
CA VAL A 149 5.81 1.04 -6.32
C VAL A 149 6.19 1.43 -4.91
N HIS A 150 7.48 1.73 -4.70
CA HIS A 150 7.98 2.14 -3.40
C HIS A 150 8.43 3.60 -3.42
N VAL A 151 7.83 4.41 -2.56
CA VAL A 151 8.10 5.85 -2.44
C VAL A 151 9.10 6.09 -1.32
N SER A 152 10.24 6.70 -1.63
CA SER A 152 11.33 6.94 -0.68
C SER A 152 11.85 8.38 -0.76
N LEU A 153 12.43 8.86 0.34
CA LEU A 153 13.05 10.18 0.42
C LEU A 153 14.55 10.08 0.15
N VAL A 154 15.04 10.91 -0.76
CA VAL A 154 16.47 11.18 -0.96
C VAL A 154 16.76 12.59 -0.42
N PRO A 155 17.16 12.71 0.85
CA PRO A 155 17.41 14.01 1.46
C PRO A 155 18.67 14.66 0.88
N VAL A 156 18.64 15.99 0.78
CA VAL A 156 19.78 16.83 0.41
C VAL A 156 20.27 17.52 1.67
N LEU A 157 21.54 17.31 2.04
CA LEU A 157 22.13 18.00 3.19
C LEU A 157 22.54 19.42 2.79
N ASN A 158 21.86 20.42 3.36
CA ASN A 158 22.03 21.84 3.02
C ASN A 158 23.46 22.36 3.10
N VAL A 159 24.33 21.74 3.90
CA VAL A 159 25.72 22.17 4.09
C VAL A 159 26.62 21.82 2.89
N VAL A 160 26.33 20.72 2.18
CA VAL A 160 27.19 20.17 1.12
C VAL A 160 26.46 20.05 -0.23
N GLY A 161 25.12 20.16 -0.23
CA GLY A 161 24.29 19.93 -1.41
C GLY A 161 24.25 18.47 -1.87
N GLU A 162 24.78 17.55 -1.05
CA GLU A 162 24.89 16.15 -1.39
C GLU A 162 23.57 15.40 -1.17
N GLN A 163 23.10 14.72 -2.20
CA GLN A 163 21.96 13.80 -2.16
C GLN A 163 22.37 12.47 -1.50
N LYS A 164 21.71 12.10 -0.39
CA LYS A 164 22.03 10.88 0.37
C LYS A 164 21.08 9.74 0.01
N THR A 165 21.62 8.67 -0.57
CA THR A 165 20.86 7.47 -0.98
C THR A 165 20.66 6.44 0.12
N LYS A 166 21.44 6.53 1.21
CA LYS A 166 21.46 5.51 2.26
C LYS A 166 20.09 5.26 2.91
N PRO A 167 19.27 6.28 3.23
CA PRO A 167 17.91 6.05 3.74
C PRO A 167 17.05 5.22 2.78
N THR A 168 17.11 5.51 1.48
CA THR A 168 16.40 4.73 0.45
C THR A 168 16.89 3.29 0.38
N GLN A 169 18.21 3.06 0.44
CA GLN A 169 18.79 1.71 0.44
C GLN A 169 18.33 0.89 1.65
N HIS A 170 18.28 1.50 2.84
CA HIS A 170 17.78 0.84 4.05
C HIS A 170 16.30 0.48 3.92
N SER A 171 15.48 1.41 3.43
CA SER A 171 14.05 1.18 3.27
C SER A 171 13.73 0.10 2.23
N VAL A 172 14.45 0.07 1.10
CA VAL A 172 14.33 -1.01 0.10
C VAL A 172 14.78 -2.35 0.68
N ARG A 173 15.85 -2.37 1.48
CA ARG A 173 16.31 -3.59 2.14
C ARG A 173 15.27 -4.13 3.12
N GLU A 174 14.61 -3.26 3.85
CA GLU A 174 13.54 -3.63 4.79
C GLU A 174 12.32 -4.17 4.07
N LEU A 175 11.84 -3.48 3.03
CA LEU A 175 10.73 -3.94 2.20
C LEU A 175 11.00 -5.34 1.62
N ARG A 176 12.23 -5.56 1.09
CA ARG A 176 12.68 -6.87 0.60
C ARG A 176 12.76 -7.92 1.70
N GLY A 177 13.19 -7.52 2.90
CA GLY A 177 13.23 -8.39 4.08
C GLY A 177 11.84 -8.86 4.53
N LEU A 178 10.81 -8.06 4.24
CA LEU A 178 9.41 -8.41 4.48
C LEU A 178 8.77 -9.20 3.32
N GLY A 179 9.52 -9.50 2.25
CA GLY A 179 9.03 -10.32 1.13
C GLY A 179 8.46 -9.55 -0.06
N LEU A 180 8.51 -8.21 -0.05
CA LEU A 180 8.09 -7.38 -1.18
C LEU A 180 9.31 -6.80 -1.91
N THR A 181 9.38 -6.96 -3.23
CA THR A 181 10.44 -6.36 -4.04
C THR A 181 9.86 -5.24 -4.89
N PRO A 182 10.37 -4.00 -4.80
CA PRO A 182 9.83 -2.91 -5.60
C PRO A 182 10.19 -3.08 -7.07
N ASP A 183 9.18 -3.00 -7.94
CA ASP A 183 9.32 -2.92 -9.40
C ASP A 183 9.69 -1.49 -9.82
N VAL A 184 9.14 -0.50 -9.11
CA VAL A 184 9.38 0.92 -9.36
C VAL A 184 9.79 1.60 -8.07
N LEU A 185 10.92 2.30 -8.11
CA LEU A 185 11.39 3.14 -7.00
C LEU A 185 11.13 4.62 -7.31
N VAL A 186 10.23 5.24 -6.55
CA VAL A 186 9.93 6.67 -6.65
C VAL A 186 10.71 7.42 -5.60
N CYS A 187 11.65 8.26 -6.03
CA CYS A 187 12.51 9.03 -5.13
C CYS A 187 12.06 10.48 -5.06
N ARG A 188 11.56 10.90 -3.90
CA ARG A 188 11.27 12.31 -3.62
C ARG A 188 12.52 13.02 -3.12
N SER A 189 12.80 14.19 -3.65
CA SER A 189 13.91 15.05 -3.23
C SER A 189 13.56 16.52 -3.46
N THR A 190 14.35 17.43 -2.88
CA THR A 190 14.20 18.89 -3.08
C THR A 190 14.76 19.36 -4.42
N SER A 191 15.70 18.61 -4.99
CA SER A 191 16.28 18.85 -6.31
C SER A 191 16.21 17.59 -7.17
N PRO A 192 16.22 17.71 -8.52
CA PRO A 192 16.29 16.54 -9.40
C PRO A 192 17.47 15.64 -9.06
N LEU A 193 17.29 14.31 -9.11
CA LEU A 193 18.35 13.36 -8.80
C LEU A 193 19.48 13.44 -9.83
N GLY A 194 20.72 13.58 -9.34
CA GLY A 194 21.91 13.49 -10.17
C GLY A 194 22.09 12.07 -10.73
N GLU A 195 22.78 11.95 -11.86
CA GLU A 195 22.93 10.65 -12.55
C GLU A 195 23.69 9.63 -11.69
N ASN A 196 24.72 10.07 -10.98
CA ASN A 196 25.47 9.25 -10.01
C ASN A 196 24.57 8.69 -8.89
N VAL A 197 23.51 9.42 -8.51
CA VAL A 197 22.58 9.02 -7.45
C VAL A 197 21.62 7.95 -7.97
N LYS A 198 21.12 8.11 -9.20
CA LYS A 198 20.28 7.10 -9.85
C LYS A 198 21.05 5.78 -10.05
N GLN A 199 22.30 5.86 -10.50
CA GLN A 199 23.16 4.67 -10.66
C GLN A 199 23.41 3.93 -9.35
N LYS A 200 23.47 4.63 -8.20
CA LYS A 200 23.62 4.02 -6.87
C LYS A 200 22.34 3.36 -6.34
N LEU A 201 21.18 3.70 -6.92
CA LEU A 201 19.86 3.22 -6.49
C LEU A 201 19.29 2.15 -7.43
N SER A 202 19.86 2.01 -8.63
CA SER A 202 19.56 0.95 -9.60
C SER A 202 20.21 -0.36 -9.17
#